data_AF-A0A7J7MYF6-F1
#
_entry.id   AF-A0A7J7MYF6-F1
#
_cell.length_a   1.000
_cell.length_b   1.000
_cell.length_c   1.000
_cell.angle_alpha   90.00
_cell.angle_beta   90.00
_cell.angle_gamma   90.00
#
_symmetry.space_group_name_H-M   'P 1'
#
loop_
_entity.id
_entity.type
_entity.pdbx_description
1 polymer ?
#
loop_
_entity_poly.entity_id
_entity_poly.type
_entity_poly.pdbx_seq_one_letter_code
_entity_poly.pdbx_strand_id
1 'polypeptide(L)'
;MSFVKLDDSPMFKKQLEYLEESTELLRDRSQRLYKECRKYTKGLGEDYDGDIAFSSALGTFGGGHNNPVSIAFGGPVMTKFTIALREIKTYKEVLGIRVANPNP
;
A
#
# COMPACT_ATOMS: atom_id res chain seq x y z
N MET A 1 20.52 27.74 22.35
CA MET A 1 21.88 27.16 22.42
C MET A 1 22.87 28.26 22.05
N SER A 2 23.71 28.69 22.99
CA SER A 2 24.78 29.65 22.69
C SER A 2 25.89 28.89 21.97
N PHE A 3 26.04 29.12 20.67
CA PHE A 3 27.17 28.63 19.89
C PHE A 3 28.40 29.45 20.30
N VAL A 4 28.97 29.13 21.46
CA VAL A 4 30.23 29.69 21.95
C VAL A 4 31.29 29.41 20.89
N LYS A 5 31.77 30.48 20.24
CA LYS A 5 32.91 30.54 19.31
C LYS A 5 33.30 29.16 18.74
N LEU A 6 32.57 28.72 17.72
CA LEU A 6 33.08 27.63 16.90
C LEU A 6 34.33 28.13 16.19
N ASP A 7 35.49 27.65 16.63
CA ASP A 7 36.73 27.85 15.89
C ASP A 7 36.53 27.26 14.50
N ASP A 8 36.85 28.04 13.48
CA ASP A 8 36.75 27.67 12.06
C ASP A 8 37.88 26.69 11.67
N SER A 9 38.08 25.69 12.52
CA SER A 9 39.15 24.70 12.43
C SER A 9 38.89 23.75 11.26
N PRO A 10 39.95 23.23 10.62
CA PRO A 10 39.81 22.23 9.57
C PRO A 10 38.98 21.01 9.99
N MET A 11 39.04 20.64 11.28
CA MET A 11 38.27 19.52 11.82
C MET A 11 36.77 19.83 11.89
N PHE A 12 36.41 21.04 12.32
CA PHE A 12 35.00 21.46 12.37
C PHE A 12 34.40 21.51 10.96
N LYS A 13 35.12 22.08 9.99
CA LYS A 13 34.70 22.11 8.58
C LYS A 13 34.43 20.72 8.02
N LYS A 14 35.34 19.77 8.28
CA LYS A 14 35.16 18.37 7.86
C LYS A 14 33.96 17.69 8.50
N GLN A 15 33.67 17.98 9.77
CA GLN A 15 32.47 17.45 10.44
C GLN A 15 31.19 18.04 9.86
N LEU A 16 31.22 19.33 9.51
CA LEU A 16 30.10 20.02 8.89
C LEU A 16 29.83 19.49 7.47
N GLU A 17 30.87 19.31 6.65
CA GLU A 17 30.77 18.69 5.32
C GLU A 17 30.16 17.27 5.41
N TYR A 18 30.65 16.44 6.34
CA TYR A 18 30.08 15.10 6.55
C TYR A 18 28.61 15.14 6.98
N LEU A 19 28.25 16.11 7.83
CA LEU A 19 26.86 16.28 8.26
C LEU A 19 25.97 16.70 7.09
N GLU A 20 26.42 17.61 6.24
CA GLU A 20 25.73 18.04 5.02
C GLU A 20 25.50 16.86 4.07
N GLU A 21 26.54 16.07 3.79
CA GLU A 21 26.46 14.86 2.94
C GLU A 21 25.47 13.85 3.53
N SER A 22 25.55 13.57 4.83
CA SER A 22 24.64 12.63 5.50
C SER A 22 23.18 13.09 5.47
N THR A 23 22.95 14.40 5.58
CA THR A 23 21.63 15.01 5.54
C THR A 23 21.06 14.98 4.13
N GLU A 24 21.88 15.22 3.11
CA GLU A 24 21.49 15.09 1.71
C GLU A 24 21.12 13.64 1.35
N LEU A 25 21.89 12.66 1.80
CA LEU A 25 21.59 11.25 1.61
C LEU A 25 20.31 10.83 2.34
N LEU A 26 20.09 11.32 3.56
CA LEU A 26 18.85 11.09 4.30
C LEU A 26 17.64 11.70 3.57
N ARG A 27 17.79 12.89 3.01
CA ARG A 27 16.76 13.56 2.21
C ARG A 27 16.39 12.72 0.98
N ASP A 28 17.35 12.24 0.20
CA ASP A 28 17.08 11.39 -0.98
C ASP A 28 16.33 10.11 -0.57
N ARG A 29 16.81 9.42 0.46
CA ARG A 29 16.17 8.19 0.96
C ARG A 29 14.75 8.43 1.43
N SER A 30 14.51 9.52 2.15
CA SER A 30 13.19 9.88 2.67
C SER A 30 12.22 10.24 1.53
N GLN A 31 12.69 10.99 0.53
CA GLN A 31 11.89 11.32 -0.66
C GLN A 31 11.52 10.06 -1.46
N ARG A 32 12.48 9.15 -1.65
CA ARG A 32 12.25 7.88 -2.34
C ARG A 32 11.24 7.02 -1.58
N LEU A 33 11.41 6.87 -0.27
CA LEU A 33 10.49 6.14 0.58
C LEU A 33 9.06 6.72 0.46
N TYR A 34 8.91 8.03 0.60
CA TYR A 34 7.61 8.70 0.47
C TYR A 34 6.95 8.43 -0.88
N LYS A 35 7.71 8.54 -1.97
CA LYS A 35 7.21 8.28 -3.33
C LYS A 35 6.72 6.83 -3.49
N GLU A 36 7.49 5.87 -3.01
CA GLU A 36 7.12 4.45 -3.12
C GLU A 36 5.95 4.09 -2.19
N CYS A 37 5.87 4.67 -0.98
CA CYS A 37 4.69 4.52 -0.11
C CYS A 37 3.43 5.03 -0.80
N ARG A 38 3.48 6.19 -1.47
CA ARG A 38 2.34 6.74 -2.21
C ARG A 38 1.90 5.81 -3.35
N LYS A 39 2.85 5.23 -4.09
CA LYS A 39 2.53 4.23 -5.13
C LYS A 39 1.92 2.98 -4.54
N TYR A 40 2.45 2.49 -3.42
CA TYR A 40 1.91 1.32 -2.72
C TYR A 40 0.47 1.55 -2.27
N THR A 41 0.17 2.69 -1.65
CA THR A 41 -1.22 3.04 -1.25
C THR A 41 -2.15 3.13 -2.47
N LYS A 42 -1.67 3.71 -3.59
CA LYS A 42 -2.45 3.76 -4.83
C LYS A 42 -2.72 2.35 -5.39
N GLY A 43 -1.70 1.51 -5.44
CA GLY A 43 -1.82 0.12 -5.91
C GLY A 43 -2.77 -0.70 -5.05
N LEU A 44 -2.76 -0.53 -3.72
CA LEU A 44 -3.73 -1.17 -2.83
C LEU A 44 -5.18 -0.80 -3.17
N GLY A 45 -5.44 0.47 -3.51
CA GLY A 45 -6.77 0.92 -3.93
C GLY A 45 -7.19 0.33 -5.27
N GLU A 46 -6.30 0.34 -6.26
CA GLU A 46 -6.54 -0.25 -7.59
C GLU A 46 -6.83 -1.76 -7.50
N ASP A 47 -6.06 -2.49 -6.69
CA ASP A 47 -6.27 -3.92 -6.43
C ASP A 47 -7.60 -4.19 -5.72
N TYR A 48 -7.98 -3.34 -4.75
CA TYR A 48 -9.26 -3.45 -4.04
C TYR A 48 -10.44 -3.28 -4.99
N ASP A 49 -10.40 -2.27 -5.87
CA ASP A 49 -11.42 -2.02 -6.88
C ASP A 49 -11.47 -3.16 -7.91
N GLY A 50 -10.30 -3.71 -8.29
CA GLY A 50 -10.19 -4.88 -9.15
C GLY A 50 -10.84 -6.12 -8.55
N ASP A 51 -10.59 -6.41 -7.27
CA ASP A 51 -11.21 -7.53 -6.56
C ASP A 51 -12.73 -7.40 -6.46
N ILE A 52 -13.25 -6.17 -6.27
CA ILE A 52 -14.70 -5.90 -6.31
C ILE A 52 -15.27 -6.26 -7.68
N ALA A 53 -14.66 -5.70 -8.74
CA ALA A 53 -15.14 -5.87 -10.10
C ALA A 53 -15.11 -7.35 -10.50
N PHE A 54 -14.02 -8.05 -10.18
CA PHE A 54 -13.86 -9.47 -10.47
C PHE A 54 -14.84 -10.35 -9.67
N SER A 55 -14.97 -10.12 -8.36
CA SER A 55 -15.94 -10.84 -7.52
C SER A 55 -17.38 -10.66 -7.99
N SER A 56 -17.73 -9.45 -8.43
CA SER A 56 -19.04 -9.15 -9.00
C SER A 56 -19.27 -9.87 -10.32
N ALA A 57 -18.31 -9.81 -11.25
CA ALA A 57 -18.41 -10.49 -12.54
C ALA A 57 -18.52 -12.01 -12.37
N LEU A 58 -17.76 -12.57 -11.42
CA LEU A 58 -17.81 -13.99 -11.08
C LEU A 58 -19.17 -14.40 -10.51
N GLY A 59 -19.77 -13.55 -9.66
CA GLY A 59 -21.11 -13.76 -9.14
C GLY A 59 -22.18 -13.75 -10.24
N THR A 60 -22.07 -12.81 -11.19
CA THR A 60 -22.97 -12.74 -12.36
C THR A 60 -22.79 -13.95 -13.28
N PHE A 61 -21.55 -14.35 -13.56
CA PHE A 61 -21.23 -15.54 -14.37
C PHE A 61 -21.79 -16.81 -13.73
N GLY A 62 -21.66 -16.94 -12.41
CA GLY A 62 -22.22 -18.02 -11.60
C GLY A 62 -23.74 -18.06 -11.52
N GLY A 63 -24.47 -17.22 -12.28
CA GLY A 63 -25.90 -17.39 -12.60
C GLY A 63 -26.87 -17.37 -11.43
N GLY A 64 -26.44 -16.95 -10.24
CA GLY A 64 -27.24 -16.97 -9.01
C GLY A 64 -27.57 -18.39 -8.50
N HIS A 65 -28.25 -18.46 -7.35
CA HIS A 65 -28.53 -19.74 -6.66
C HIS A 65 -29.54 -20.66 -7.36
N ASN A 66 -30.30 -20.16 -8.35
CA ASN A 66 -31.52 -20.84 -8.81
C ASN A 66 -31.57 -21.12 -10.32
N ASN A 67 -30.49 -20.87 -11.09
CA ASN A 67 -30.45 -21.25 -12.50
C ASN A 67 -29.89 -22.68 -12.67
N PRO A 68 -30.68 -23.66 -13.13
CA PRO A 68 -30.24 -25.05 -13.27
C PRO A 68 -29.05 -25.24 -14.23
N VAL A 69 -28.91 -24.37 -15.25
CA VAL A 69 -27.72 -24.37 -16.13
C VAL A 69 -26.48 -23.96 -15.34
N SER A 70 -26.58 -22.90 -14.54
CA SER A 70 -25.44 -22.44 -13.75
C SER A 70 -24.99 -23.44 -12.70
N ILE A 71 -25.94 -24.14 -12.05
CA ILE A 71 -25.62 -25.20 -11.08
C ILE A 71 -24.81 -26.32 -11.73
N ALA A 72 -25.18 -26.73 -12.95
CA ALA A 72 -24.48 -27.77 -13.70
C ALA A 72 -23.09 -27.35 -14.19
N PHE A 73 -22.90 -26.05 -14.49
CA PHE A 73 -21.63 -25.51 -15.00
C PHE A 73 -20.72 -24.88 -13.92
N GLY A 74 -20.94 -25.20 -12.64
CA GLY A 74 -20.01 -24.84 -11.56
C GLY A 74 -20.38 -23.59 -10.74
N GLY A 75 -21.61 -23.09 -10.84
CA GLY A 75 -22.14 -21.99 -10.01
C GLY A 75 -21.87 -22.14 -8.49
N PRO A 76 -22.00 -23.34 -7.87
CA PRO A 76 -21.64 -23.54 -6.47
C PRO A 76 -20.16 -23.31 -6.18
N VAL A 77 -19.27 -23.65 -7.11
CA VAL A 77 -17.83 -23.40 -6.99
C VAL A 77 -17.54 -21.91 -7.16
N MET A 78 -18.17 -21.25 -8.13
CA MET A 78 -18.04 -19.79 -8.33
C MET A 78 -18.50 -19.00 -7.11
N THR A 79 -19.58 -19.44 -6.45
CA THR A 79 -20.07 -18.83 -5.21
C THR A 79 -19.01 -18.90 -4.09
N LYS A 80 -18.31 -20.03 -3.94
CA LYS A 80 -17.22 -20.15 -2.94
C LYS A 80 -16.08 -19.18 -3.22
N PHE A 81 -15.70 -19.02 -4.50
CA PHE A 81 -14.69 -18.05 -4.88
C PHE A 81 -15.13 -16.61 -4.64
N THR A 82 -16.39 -16.25 -4.94
CA THR A 82 -16.94 -14.92 -4.64
C THR A 82 -16.87 -14.59 -3.14
N ILE A 83 -17.14 -15.57 -2.27
CA ILE A 83 -17.02 -15.41 -0.81
C ILE A 83 -15.56 -15.18 -0.41
N ALA A 84 -14.64 -16.03 -0.87
CA ALA A 84 -13.21 -15.90 -0.56
C ALA A 84 -12.64 -14.55 -1.04
N LEU A 85 -13.02 -14.11 -2.24
CA LEU A 85 -12.62 -12.81 -2.78
C LEU A 85 -13.16 -11.64 -1.95
N ARG A 86 -14.37 -11.77 -1.39
CA ARG A 86 -14.93 -10.74 -0.49
C ARG A 86 -14.16 -10.66 0.82
N GLU A 87 -13.69 -11.80 1.36
CA GLU A 87 -12.83 -11.81 2.54
C GLU A 87 -11.48 -11.17 2.25
N ILE A 88 -10.82 -11.55 1.14
CA ILE A 88 -9.54 -10.96 0.70
C ILE A 88 -9.68 -9.44 0.54
N LYS A 89 -10.74 -8.99 -0.13
CA LYS A 89 -11.07 -7.57 -0.30
C LYS A 89 -11.13 -6.85 1.06
N THR A 90 -11.79 -7.45 2.06
CA THR A 90 -11.93 -6.86 3.40
C THR A 90 -10.57 -6.69 4.08
N TYR A 91 -9.69 -7.68 3.97
CA TYR A 91 -8.33 -7.56 4.51
C TYR A 91 -7.51 -6.47 3.80
N LYS A 92 -7.64 -6.35 2.47
CA LYS A 92 -6.98 -5.28 1.71
C LYS A 92 -7.49 -3.88 2.11
N GLU A 93 -8.79 -3.74 2.40
CA GLU A 93 -9.37 -2.48 2.89
C GLU A 93 -8.76 -2.06 4.23
N VAL A 94 -8.70 -2.99 5.19
CA VAL A 94 -8.09 -2.75 6.50
C VAL A 94 -6.61 -2.38 6.37
N LEU A 95 -5.88 -3.08 5.50
CA LEU A 95 -4.49 -2.77 5.21
C LEU A 95 -4.33 -1.36 4.63
N GLY A 96 -5.17 -0.98 3.66
CA GLY A 96 -5.17 0.36 3.07
C GLY A 96 -5.42 1.46 4.11
N ILE A 97 -6.40 1.28 4.99
CA ILE A 97 -6.69 2.21 6.08
C ILE A 97 -5.48 2.34 7.02
N ARG A 98 -4.84 1.23 7.39
CA ARG A 98 -3.70 1.26 8.32
C ARG A 98 -2.46 1.91 7.73
N VAL A 99 -2.26 1.77 6.41
CA VAL A 99 -1.15 2.40 5.68
C VAL A 99 -1.39 3.90 5.49
N ALA A 100 -2.64 4.30 5.21
CA ALA A 100 -3.00 5.70 5.03
C ALA A 100 -3.05 6.48 6.36
N ASN A 101 -3.52 5.83 7.42
CA ASN A 101 -3.63 6.39 8.76
C ASN A 101 -2.89 5.49 9.77
N PRO A 102 -1.55 5.55 9.83
CA PRO A 102 -0.84 4.96 10.95
C PRO A 102 -1.29 5.74 12.20
N ASN A 103 -2.05 5.09 13.10
CA ASN A 103 -2.37 5.67 14.40
C ASN A 103 -1.06 6.19 15.04
N PRO A 104 -1.08 7.36 15.71
CA PRO A 104 0.05 7.80 16.53
C PRO A 104 0.34 6.79 17.66
#